data_AF-A0A535S474-F1
#
_entry.id   AF-A0A535S474-F1
#
_cell.length_a   1.000
_cell.length_b   1.000
_cell.length_c   1.000
_cell.angle_alpha   90.00
_cell.angle_beta   90.00
_cell.angle_gamma   90.00
#
_symmetry.space_group_name_H-M   'P 1'
#
loop_
_entity.id
_entity.type
_entity.pdbx_description
1 polymer ?
#
loop_
_entity_poly.entity_id
_entity_poly.type
_entity_poly.pdbx_seq_one_letter_code
_entity_poly.pdbx_strand_id
1 'polypeptide(L)'
;QMWLERGGSMFLYYSGFLPRWKSHSVALLATIGAFQDAMGRGVRQLEFLAGGGHPKERWDTEQRVRSNIWLVRRPRMTRILFTLPMIHYKQLA
;
A
#
# COMPACT_ATOMS: atom_id res chain seq x y z
N GLN A 1 4.54 -5.16 -10.06
CA GLN A 1 4.20 -4.67 -8.72
C GLN A 1 4.20 -3.16 -8.76
N MET A 2 3.27 -2.50 -8.06
CA MET A 2 3.28 -1.04 -7.89
C MET A 2 3.40 -0.71 -6.40
N TRP A 3 3.99 0.43 -6.08
CA TRP A 3 4.05 0.96 -4.72
C TRP A 3 4.02 2.48 -4.73
N LEU A 4 3.67 3.05 -3.59
CA LEU A 4 3.67 4.49 -3.34
C LEU A 4 4.62 4.79 -2.19
N GLU A 5 5.21 5.98 -2.15
CA GLU A 5 6.14 6.36 -1.09
C GLU A 5 5.77 7.71 -0.47
N ARG A 6 5.88 7.80 0.85
CA ARG A 6 5.69 9.05 1.59
C ARG A 6 6.40 8.98 2.93
N GLY A 7 7.17 10.03 3.26
CA GLY A 7 7.69 10.23 4.62
C GLY A 7 8.58 9.09 5.14
N GLY A 8 9.37 8.45 4.27
CA GLY A 8 10.21 7.31 4.64
C GLY A 8 9.47 5.97 4.75
N SER A 9 8.19 5.94 4.34
CA SER A 9 7.37 4.73 4.27
C SER A 9 7.06 4.37 2.82
N MET A 10 7.06 3.08 2.51
CA MET A 10 6.58 2.53 1.23
C MET A 10 5.26 1.78 1.46
N PHE A 11 4.28 2.04 0.61
CA PHE A 11 2.96 1.43 0.61
C PHE A 11 2.81 0.50 -0.58
N LEU A 12 2.65 -0.79 -0.31
CA LEU A 12 2.56 -1.82 -1.34
C LEU A 12 1.16 -1.82 -1.96
N TYR A 13 1.02 -1.25 -3.16
CA TYR A 13 -0.22 -1.24 -3.91
C TYR A 13 -0.23 -2.41 -4.90
N TYR A 14 -0.91 -3.49 -4.51
CA TYR A 14 -0.84 -4.77 -5.21
C TYR A 14 -1.37 -4.68 -6.64
N SER A 15 -0.57 -5.12 -7.63
CA SER A 15 -0.94 -5.04 -9.06
C SER A 15 -1.33 -6.39 -9.69
N GLY A 16 -1.44 -7.47 -8.93
CA GLY A 16 -1.75 -8.80 -9.45
C GLY A 16 -0.59 -9.47 -10.21
N PHE A 17 -0.82 -10.71 -10.64
CA PHE A 17 0.12 -11.50 -11.46
C PHE A 17 -0.66 -12.44 -12.39
N LEU A 18 -0.01 -12.93 -13.46
CA LEU A 18 -0.65 -13.87 -14.39
C LEU A 18 -0.94 -15.21 -13.69
N PRO A 19 -2.17 -15.75 -13.74
CA PRO A 19 -2.53 -16.98 -13.01
C PRO A 19 -1.63 -18.19 -13.32
N ARG A 20 -1.18 -18.32 -14.58
CA ARG A 20 -0.25 -19.38 -15.00
C ARG A 20 1.09 -19.37 -14.26
N TRP A 21 1.44 -18.26 -13.61
CA TRP A 21 2.70 -18.12 -12.86
C TRP A 21 2.53 -18.37 -11.35
N LYS A 22 1.33 -18.74 -10.90
CA LYS A 22 1.02 -18.93 -9.48
C LYS A 22 1.94 -19.93 -8.78
N SER A 23 2.33 -21.01 -9.45
CA SER A 23 3.23 -22.05 -8.94
C SER A 23 4.67 -21.57 -8.72
N HIS A 24 5.05 -20.42 -9.28
CA HIS A 24 6.42 -19.89 -9.23
C HIS A 24 6.60 -18.78 -8.19
N SER A 25 5.63 -18.59 -7.29
CA SER A 25 5.73 -17.60 -6.20
C SER A 25 6.05 -16.18 -6.68
N VAL A 26 5.68 -15.82 -7.91
CA VAL A 26 6.09 -14.55 -8.54
C VAL A 26 5.67 -13.32 -7.72
N ALA A 27 4.49 -13.38 -7.11
CA ALA A 27 4.03 -12.36 -6.18
C ALA A 27 4.97 -12.13 -5.00
N LEU A 28 5.45 -13.22 -4.39
CA LEU A 28 6.36 -13.15 -3.25
C LEU A 28 7.72 -12.60 -3.67
N LEU A 29 8.27 -13.11 -4.78
CA LEU A 29 9.56 -12.65 -5.31
C LEU A 29 9.53 -11.16 -5.65
N ALA A 30 8.47 -10.70 -6.32
CA ALA A 30 8.30 -9.29 -6.64
C ALA A 30 8.15 -8.42 -5.38
N THR A 31 7.50 -8.95 -4.33
CA THR A 31 7.34 -8.25 -3.05
C THR A 31 8.69 -8.11 -2.34
N ILE A 32 9.47 -9.19 -2.24
CA ILE A 32 10.81 -9.18 -1.61
C ILE A 32 11.76 -8.23 -2.36
N GLY A 33 11.77 -8.29 -3.70
CA GLY A 33 12.60 -7.39 -4.50
C GLY A 33 12.27 -5.91 -4.25
N ALA A 34 10.98 -5.57 -4.15
CA ALA A 34 10.56 -4.21 -3.80
C ALA A 34 11.01 -3.80 -2.38
N PHE A 35 11.04 -4.73 -1.43
CA PHE A 35 11.50 -4.44 -0.06
C PHE A 35 13.00 -4.19 -0.03
N GLN A 36 13.78 -5.03 -0.70
CA GLN A 36 15.23 -4.88 -0.78
C GLN A 36 15.60 -3.54 -1.41
N ASP A 37 14.93 -3.15 -2.50
CA ASP A 37 15.11 -1.84 -3.12
C ASP A 37 14.76 -0.69 -2.16
N ALA A 38 13.60 -0.74 -1.51
CA ALA A 38 13.15 0.29 -0.58
C ALA A 38 14.10 0.44 0.62
N MET A 39 14.52 -0.68 1.23
CA MET A 39 15.49 -0.70 2.32
C MET A 39 16.84 -0.13 1.88
N GLY A 40 17.31 -0.50 0.68
CA GLY A 40 18.53 0.06 0.09
C GLY A 40 18.47 1.58 -0.10
N ARG A 41 17.27 2.13 -0.29
CA ARG A 41 17.01 3.58 -0.36
C ARG A 41 16.72 4.23 0.99
N GLY A 42 16.80 3.49 2.09
CA GLY A 42 16.62 4.01 3.45
C GLY A 42 15.16 4.15 3.90
N VAL A 43 14.21 3.52 3.21
CA VAL A 43 12.82 3.39 3.68
C VAL A 43 12.82 2.62 5.00
N ARG A 44 12.10 3.14 5.99
CA ARG A 44 12.06 2.59 7.37
C ARG A 44 10.79 1.82 7.68
N GLN A 45 9.75 1.99 6.87
CA GLN A 45 8.44 1.40 7.11
C GLN A 45 7.83 0.87 5.82
N LEU A 46 7.26 -0.33 5.89
CA LEU A 46 6.57 -1.00 4.79
C LEU A 46 5.12 -1.26 5.17
N GLU A 47 4.18 -0.82 4.33
CA GLU A 47 2.75 -0.84 4.63
C GLU A 47 1.99 -1.62 3.56
N PHE A 48 1.24 -2.65 3.95
CA PHE A 48 0.56 -3.56 3.02
C PHE A 48 -0.83 -3.10 2.57
N LEU A 49 -1.27 -1.90 3.01
CA LEU A 49 -2.61 -1.33 2.78
C LEU A 49 -3.75 -2.21 3.32
N ALA A 50 -4.94 -1.62 3.44
CA ALA A 50 -6.13 -2.33 3.89
C ALA A 50 -6.49 -3.49 2.95
N GLY A 51 -6.88 -4.63 3.52
CA GLY A 51 -7.27 -5.85 2.83
C GLY A 51 -7.13 -7.03 3.78
N GLY A 52 -8.22 -7.76 4.02
CA GLY A 52 -8.23 -8.93 4.89
C GLY A 52 -7.62 -10.15 4.21
N GLY A 53 -7.01 -11.03 5.01
CA GLY A 53 -6.50 -12.32 4.57
C GLY A 53 -5.11 -12.65 5.13
N HIS A 54 -4.95 -13.92 5.50
CA HIS A 54 -3.74 -14.55 6.03
C HIS A 54 -2.38 -14.16 5.39
N PRO A 55 -2.25 -13.80 4.09
CA PRO A 55 -0.93 -13.53 3.51
C PRO A 55 -0.25 -12.26 4.03
N LYS A 56 -1.01 -11.20 4.34
CA LYS A 56 -0.44 -9.91 4.77
C LYS A 56 -0.12 -9.90 6.27
N GLU A 57 -0.99 -10.51 7.06
CA GLU A 57 -0.87 -10.60 8.52
C GLU A 57 0.41 -11.34 8.98
N ARG A 58 1.00 -12.18 8.13
CA ARG A 58 2.29 -12.84 8.43
C ARG A 58 3.49 -11.89 8.44
N TRP A 59 3.37 -10.75 7.78
CA TRP A 59 4.45 -9.77 7.63
C TRP A 59 4.24 -8.54 8.51
N ASP A 60 3.07 -8.41 9.13
CA ASP A 60 2.76 -7.30 10.03
C ASP A 60 3.49 -7.54 11.37
N THR A 61 4.46 -6.68 11.70
CA THR A 61 5.16 -6.69 13.00
C THR A 61 4.56 -5.71 14.01
N GLU A 62 3.68 -4.82 13.56
CA GLU A 62 3.07 -3.74 14.35
C GLU A 62 1.58 -3.57 14.00
N GLN A 63 0.83 -2.89 14.87
CA GLN A 63 -0.56 -2.52 14.57
C GLN A 63 -0.60 -1.51 13.41
N ARG A 64 -1.46 -1.79 12.43
CA ARG A 64 -1.57 -1.04 11.17
C ARG A 64 -1.79 0.45 11.35
N VAL A 65 -1.03 1.28 10.64
CA VAL A 65 -1.28 2.71 10.54
C VAL A 65 -2.38 2.99 9.53
N ARG A 66 -3.51 3.57 9.98
CA ARG A 66 -4.60 4.01 9.08
C ARG A 66 -4.26 5.36 8.45
N SER A 67 -3.45 5.33 7.39
CA SER A 67 -3.20 6.52 6.57
C SER A 67 -4.06 6.51 5.31
N ASN A 68 -4.83 7.57 5.08
CA ASN A 68 -5.51 7.79 3.80
C ASN A 68 -4.50 8.32 2.78
N ILE A 69 -4.25 7.53 1.73
CA ILE A 69 -3.39 7.92 0.59
C ILE A 69 -4.27 8.18 -0.61
N TRP A 70 -4.16 9.38 -1.17
CA TRP A 70 -4.96 9.82 -2.30
C TRP A 70 -4.07 9.90 -3.54
N LEU A 71 -4.36 9.06 -4.55
CA LEU A 71 -3.76 9.15 -5.86
C LEU A 71 -4.67 9.99 -6.77
N VAL A 72 -4.24 11.20 -7.11
CA VAL A 72 -5.07 12.18 -7.82
C VAL A 72 -4.39 12.67 -9.09
N ARG A 73 -5.12 12.66 -10.21
CA ARG A 73 -4.59 13.15 -11.51
C ARG A 73 -4.39 14.66 -11.53
N ARG A 74 -5.18 15.41 -10.75
CA ARG A 74 -5.17 16.88 -10.69
C ARG A 74 -5.09 17.36 -9.23
N PRO A 75 -3.89 17.44 -8.62
CA PRO A 75 -3.71 17.70 -7.20
C PRO A 75 -4.25 19.06 -6.72
N ARG A 76 -4.19 20.09 -7.57
CA ARG A 76 -4.69 21.44 -7.21
C ARG A 76 -6.22 21.49 -7.07
N MET A 77 -6.97 20.79 -7.93
CA MET A 77 -8.44 20.74 -7.85
C MET A 77 -8.93 19.88 -6.69
N THR A 78 -8.19 18.80 -6.38
CA THR A 78 -8.56 17.87 -5.30
C THR A 78 -8.33 18.47 -3.91
N ARG A 79 -7.34 19.35 -3.77
CA ARG A 79 -7.11 20.08 -2.51
C ARG A 79 -8.37 20.82 -2.02
N ILE A 80 -9.17 21.38 -2.93
CA ILE A 80 -10.43 22.08 -2.61
C ILE A 80 -11.52 21.12 -2.10
N LEU A 81 -11.64 19.96 -2.74
CA LEU A 81 -12.65 18.95 -2.39
C LEU A 81 -12.36 18.27 -1.03
N PHE A 82 -11.08 18.17 -0.64
CA PHE A 82 -10.65 17.52 0.59
C PHE A 82 -10.37 18.48 1.76
N THR A 83 -10.38 19.80 1.53
CA THR A 83 -10.39 20.82 2.61
C THR A 83 -11.78 21.08 3.19
N LEU A 84 -12.84 20.65 2.50
CA LEU A 84 -14.18 20.62 3.06
C LEU A 84 -14.27 19.46 4.07
N PRO A 85 -14.92 19.62 5.23
CA PRO A 85 -15.04 18.55 6.22
C PRO A 85 -15.79 17.38 5.59
N MET A 86 -15.05 16.36 5.14
CA MET A 86 -15.66 15.20 4.51
C MET A 86 -16.48 14.41 5.53
N ILE A 87 -17.70 14.15 5.11
CA ILE A 87 -18.70 13.28 5.73
C ILE A 87 -18.03 12.04 6.33
N HIS A 88 -18.31 11.78 7.60
CA HIS A 88 -17.87 10.59 8.30
C HIS A 88 -18.40 9.36 7.55
N TYR A 89 -17.52 8.61 6.92
CA TYR A 89 -17.85 7.31 6.34
C TYR A 89 -18.14 6.36 7.51
N LYS A 90 -19.42 6.09 7.80
CA LYS A 90 -19.81 5.00 8.69
C LYS A 90 -19.37 3.70 8.02
N GLN A 91 -18.43 2.98 8.64
CA GLN A 91 -18.17 1.58 8.30
C GLN A 91 -19.48 0.82 8.47
N LEU A 92 -20.03 0.29 7.38
CA LEU A 92 -21.04 -0.76 7.45
C LEU A 92 -20.32 -2.04 7.87
N ALA A 93 -20.83 -2.63 8.95
CA ALA A 93 -20.34 -3.86 9.57
C ALA A 93 -20.51 -5.07 8.66
#